data_AF-A0A2V6D5H4-F1
#
_entry.id   AF-A0A2V6D5H4-F1
#
_cell.length_a   1.000
_cell.length_b   1.000
_cell.length_c   1.000
_cell.angle_alpha   90.00
_cell.angle_beta   90.00
_cell.angle_gamma   90.00
#
_symmetry.space_group_name_H-M   'P 1'
#
loop_
_entity.id
_entity.type
_entity.pdbx_description
1 polymer ?
#
loop_
_entity_poly.entity_id
_entity_poly.type
_entity_poly.pdbx_seq_one_letter_code
_entity_poly.pdbx_strand_id
1 'polypeptide(L)'
;MNKDKEVKIGDRVIHLKGAVLTLNAQEATERINGKPFLAEGVADSIVDLTKKASLAGNVVAIEPTGFEQIAFWITALAPLLLLGGILGAYLEFKIPGVTWPGIISAVCFALFFLGHYLAGLAGWEVVALFV
;
A
#
# COMPACT_ATOMS: atom_id res chain seq x y z
N MET A 1 -17.20 -4.00 11.20
CA MET A 1 -16.62 -5.27 11.70
C MET A 1 -16.77 -5.29 13.22
N ASN A 2 -17.52 -6.23 13.78
CA ASN A 2 -17.87 -6.24 15.20
C ASN A 2 -16.75 -6.93 16.03
N LYS A 3 -16.02 -6.16 16.85
CA LYS A 3 -14.86 -6.62 17.63
C LYS A 3 -15.24 -7.50 18.84
N ASP A 4 -16.52 -7.52 19.19
CA ASP A 4 -17.05 -8.25 20.34
C ASP A 4 -17.51 -9.67 20.02
N LYS A 5 -17.36 -10.10 18.76
CA LYS A 5 -17.82 -11.41 18.30
C LYS A 5 -16.67 -12.41 18.33
N GLU A 6 -16.75 -13.38 19.24
CA GLU A 6 -15.89 -14.56 19.19
C GLU A 6 -16.23 -15.38 17.95
N VAL A 7 -15.21 -15.72 17.16
CA VAL A 7 -15.37 -16.63 16.01
C VAL A 7 -14.89 -18.00 16.45
N LYS A 8 -15.86 -18.89 16.69
CA LYS A 8 -15.66 -20.30 17.03
C LYS A 8 -16.16 -21.15 15.87
N ILE A 9 -15.42 -22.18 15.50
CA ILE A 9 -15.86 -23.18 14.53
C ILE A 9 -15.61 -24.56 15.13
N GLY A 10 -16.69 -25.29 15.42
CA GLY A 10 -16.62 -26.46 16.28
C GLY A 10 -16.23 -26.09 17.71
N ASP A 11 -15.34 -26.86 18.32
CA ASP A 11 -14.84 -26.63 19.69
C ASP A 11 -13.58 -25.74 19.76
N ARG A 12 -13.03 -25.31 18.62
CA ARG A 12 -11.81 -24.49 18.57
C ARG A 12 -12.13 -23.01 18.46
N VAL A 13 -11.60 -22.22 19.39
CA VAL A 13 -11.64 -20.77 19.34
C VAL A 13 -10.54 -20.31 18.38
N ILE A 14 -10.95 -19.79 17.23
CA ILE A 14 -10.01 -19.29 16.22
C ILE A 14 -9.64 -17.84 16.55
N HIS A 15 -10.60 -17.07 17.10
CA HIS A 15 -10.35 -15.69 17.53
C HIS A 15 -11.03 -15.33 18.84
N LEU A 16 -10.24 -14.77 19.74
CA LEU A 16 -10.66 -14.23 21.03
C LEU A 16 -11.37 -12.89 20.84
N LYS A 17 -12.33 -12.61 21.74
CA LYS A 17 -13.07 -11.34 21.79
C LYS A 17 -12.11 -10.16 21.97
N GLY A 18 -12.33 -9.08 21.23
CA GLY A 18 -11.57 -7.82 21.36
C GLY A 18 -10.38 -7.66 20.40
N ALA A 19 -10.02 -8.69 19.64
CA ALA A 19 -8.96 -8.63 18.63
C ALA A 19 -9.52 -8.57 17.19
N VAL A 20 -8.76 -7.95 16.28
CA VAL A 20 -9.07 -8.02 14.84
C VAL A 20 -8.78 -9.44 14.37
N LEU A 21 -9.67 -9.98 13.53
CA LEU A 21 -9.51 -11.30 12.93
C LEU A 21 -8.26 -11.30 12.01
N THR A 22 -7.16 -11.90 12.46
CA THR A 22 -5.90 -12.02 11.71
C THR A 22 -5.45 -13.47 11.68
N LEU A 23 -5.50 -14.09 10.51
CA LEU A 23 -5.12 -15.48 10.30
C LEU A 23 -3.81 -15.54 9.53
N ASN A 24 -2.94 -16.47 9.90
CA ASN A 24 -1.80 -16.81 9.06
C ASN A 24 -2.24 -17.71 7.89
N ALA A 25 -1.36 -17.90 6.89
CA ALA A 25 -1.68 -18.68 5.71
C ALA A 25 -2.05 -20.14 6.03
N GLN A 26 -1.43 -20.74 7.06
CA GLN A 26 -1.69 -22.12 7.47
C GLN A 26 -3.07 -22.25 8.12
N GLU A 27 -3.39 -21.36 9.05
CA GLU A 27 -4.69 -21.25 9.72
C GLU A 27 -5.82 -20.97 8.72
N ALA A 28 -5.57 -20.13 7.71
CA ALA A 28 -6.54 -19.84 6.66
C ALA A 28 -6.84 -21.07 5.77
N THR A 29 -5.86 -21.96 5.58
CA THR A 29 -6.00 -23.20 4.78
C THR A 29 -6.40 -24.43 5.59
N GLU A 30 -6.51 -24.30 6.91
CA GLU A 30 -6.87 -25.42 7.78
C GLU A 30 -8.26 -25.96 7.41
N ARG A 31 -8.38 -27.30 7.35
CA ARG A 31 -9.64 -27.96 7.01
C ARG A 31 -10.49 -28.09 8.25
N ILE A 32 -11.55 -27.30 8.33
CA ILE A 32 -12.53 -27.39 9.41
C ILE A 32 -13.83 -27.95 8.82
N ASN A 33 -14.32 -29.07 9.37
CA ASN A 33 -15.50 -29.80 8.86
C ASN A 33 -15.40 -30.21 7.38
N GLY A 34 -14.20 -30.61 6.93
CA GLY A 34 -13.99 -31.09 5.56
C GLY A 34 -13.94 -30.01 4.48
N LYS A 35 -14.00 -28.73 4.85
CA LYS A 35 -13.84 -27.58 3.94
C LYS A 35 -12.67 -26.69 4.38
N PRO A 36 -11.93 -26.07 3.44
CA PRO A 36 -10.94 -25.06 3.78
C PRO A 36 -11.60 -23.88 4.49
N PHE A 37 -10.96 -23.35 5.53
CA PHE A 37 -11.56 -22.31 6.37
C PHE A 37 -11.81 -21.01 5.60
N LEU A 38 -10.77 -20.41 5.02
CA LEU A 38 -10.85 -19.19 4.21
C LEU A 38 -10.08 -19.25 2.89
N ALA A 39 -9.01 -20.05 2.83
CA ALA A 39 -8.16 -20.20 1.66
C ALA A 39 -8.09 -21.65 1.21
N GLU A 40 -8.17 -21.90 -0.10
CA GLU A 40 -8.15 -23.25 -0.67
C GLU A 40 -6.75 -23.89 -0.65
N GLY A 41 -5.71 -23.07 -0.61
CA GLY A 41 -4.32 -23.51 -0.50
C GLY A 41 -3.34 -22.34 -0.50
N VAL A 42 -2.06 -22.65 -0.26
CA VAL A 42 -0.93 -21.73 -0.40
C VAL A 42 -0.18 -22.09 -1.67
N ALA A 43 0.23 -21.08 -2.45
CA ALA A 43 1.06 -21.26 -3.63
C ALA A 43 2.36 -20.46 -3.50
N ASP A 44 3.48 -21.10 -3.83
CA ASP A 44 4.81 -20.48 -3.68
C ASP A 44 5.19 -19.59 -4.88
N SER A 45 4.44 -19.68 -5.98
CA SER A 45 4.64 -18.86 -7.17
C SER A 45 3.34 -18.68 -7.96
N ILE A 46 3.33 -17.69 -8.86
CA ILE A 46 2.21 -17.47 -9.78
C ILE A 46 1.96 -18.70 -10.66
N VAL A 47 3.01 -19.43 -11.04
CA VAL A 47 2.91 -20.66 -11.83
C VAL A 47 2.31 -21.82 -11.02
N ASP A 48 2.66 -21.93 -9.74
CA ASP A 48 2.06 -22.93 -8.85
C ASP A 48 0.59 -22.58 -8.56
N LEU A 49 0.27 -21.30 -8.42
CA LEU A 49 -1.09 -20.79 -8.25
C LEU A 49 -1.97 -21.14 -9.44
N THR A 50 -1.53 -20.88 -10.68
CA THR A 50 -2.32 -21.17 -11.89
C THR A 50 -2.59 -22.65 -12.05
N LYS A 51 -1.60 -23.50 -11.72
CA LYS A 51 -1.77 -24.97 -11.70
C LYS A 51 -2.78 -25.41 -10.64
N LYS A 52 -2.67 -24.93 -9.41
CA LYS A 52 -3.59 -25.27 -8.31
C LYS A 52 -5.01 -24.79 -8.57
N ALA A 53 -5.17 -23.60 -9.13
CA ALA A 53 -6.46 -23.02 -9.48
C ALA A 53 -7.05 -23.55 -10.81
N SER A 54 -6.37 -24.48 -11.50
CA SER A 54 -6.77 -25.01 -12.81
C SER A 54 -7.08 -23.92 -13.85
N LEU A 55 -6.33 -22.81 -13.81
CA LEU A 55 -6.49 -21.69 -14.73
C LEU A 55 -5.72 -21.97 -16.02
N ALA A 56 -6.44 -22.04 -17.14
CA ALA A 56 -5.85 -22.13 -18.48
C ALA A 56 -5.88 -20.74 -19.13
N GLY A 57 -4.72 -20.10 -19.27
CA GLY A 57 -4.60 -18.78 -19.90
C GLY A 57 -3.17 -18.25 -19.86
N ASN A 58 -2.90 -17.22 -20.66
CA ASN A 58 -1.63 -16.50 -20.60
C ASN A 58 -1.59 -15.62 -19.35
N VAL A 59 -0.55 -15.77 -18.55
CA VAL A 59 -0.25 -14.86 -17.45
C VAL A 59 0.32 -13.59 -18.05
N VAL A 60 -0.40 -12.47 -17.93
CA VAL A 60 0.08 -11.15 -18.33
C VAL A 60 0.46 -10.41 -17.06
N ALA A 61 1.74 -10.09 -16.92
CA ALA A 61 2.22 -9.21 -15.86
C ALA A 61 1.92 -7.76 -16.27
N ILE A 62 1.19 -7.03 -15.43
CA ILE A 62 1.07 -5.58 -15.58
C ILE A 62 2.25 -4.97 -14.86
N GLU A 63 3.19 -4.43 -15.63
CA GLU A 63 4.30 -3.66 -15.10
C GLU A 63 3.84 -2.21 -14.86
N PRO A 64 4.33 -1.55 -13.80
CA PRO A 64 4.00 -0.17 -13.55
C PRO A 64 4.44 0.69 -14.73
N THR A 65 3.53 1.51 -15.23
CA THR A 65 3.79 2.44 -16.33
C THR A 65 4.62 3.63 -15.83
N GLY A 66 5.30 4.35 -16.73
CA GLY A 66 6.33 5.34 -16.36
C GLY A 66 5.92 6.37 -15.29
N PHE A 67 4.64 6.80 -15.28
CA PHE A 67 4.12 7.72 -14.26
C PHE A 67 3.95 7.06 -12.88
N GLU A 68 3.51 5.80 -12.83
CA GLU A 68 3.43 5.04 -11.58
C GLU A 68 4.82 4.86 -10.96
N GLN A 69 5.85 4.64 -11.78
CA GLN A 69 7.22 4.52 -11.29
C GLN A 69 7.71 5.83 -10.65
N ILE A 70 7.40 6.98 -11.24
CA ILE A 70 7.72 8.31 -10.66
C ILE A 70 6.96 8.50 -9.34
N ALA A 71 5.68 8.12 -9.28
CA ALA A 71 4.88 8.20 -8.05
C ALA A 71 5.45 7.31 -6.93
N PHE A 72 5.92 6.10 -7.25
CA PHE A 72 6.62 5.23 -6.31
C PHE A 72 7.92 5.87 -5.80
N TRP A 73 8.73 6.48 -6.67
CA TRP A 73 9.95 7.18 -6.28
C TRP A 73 9.67 8.37 -5.36
N ILE A 74 8.68 9.21 -5.69
CA ILE A 74 8.31 10.36 -4.86
C ILE A 74 7.78 9.88 -3.50
N THR A 75 6.97 8.82 -3.47
CA THR A 75 6.45 8.23 -2.23
C THR A 75 7.56 7.64 -1.38
N ALA A 76 8.53 6.95 -1.98
CA ALA A 76 9.70 6.42 -1.28
C ALA A 76 10.59 7.53 -0.70
N LEU A 77 10.76 8.63 -1.43
CA LEU A 77 11.53 9.80 -1.00
C LEU A 77 10.73 10.80 -0.16
N ALA A 78 9.44 10.55 0.08
CA ALA A 78 8.55 11.46 0.78
C ALA A 78 9.06 11.89 2.17
N PRO A 79 9.63 10.99 3.02
CA PRO A 79 10.21 11.41 4.30
C PRO A 79 11.38 12.40 4.14
N LEU A 80 12.21 12.21 3.11
CA LEU A 80 13.34 13.09 2.82
C LEU A 80 12.88 14.44 2.26
N LEU A 81 11.89 14.45 1.38
CA LEU A 81 11.27 15.68 0.86
C LEU A 81 10.64 16.48 2.00
N LEU A 82 9.92 15.82 2.91
CA LEU A 82 9.31 16.47 4.06
C LEU A 82 10.37 17.06 5.00
N LEU A 83 11.42 16.28 5.32
CA LEU A 83 12.52 16.73 6.17
C LEU A 83 13.26 17.92 5.53
N GLY A 84 13.59 17.82 4.24
CA GLY A 84 14.22 18.90 3.47
C GLY A 84 13.37 20.16 3.41
N GLY A 85 12.05 20.01 3.23
CA GLY A 85 11.08 21.10 3.30
C GLY A 85 11.11 21.81 4.65
N ILE A 86 11.01 21.05 5.75
CA ILE A 86 11.05 21.59 7.11
C ILE A 86 12.39 22.30 7.39
N LEU A 87 13.51 21.72 6.97
CA LEU A 87 14.83 22.32 7.13
C LEU A 87 14.98 23.62 6.34
N GLY A 88 14.50 23.66 5.09
CA GLY A 88 14.51 24.87 4.26
C GLY A 88 13.67 25.98 4.87
N ALA A 89 12.46 25.66 5.34
CA ALA A 89 11.59 26.61 6.04
C ALA A 89 12.24 27.11 7.34
N TYR A 90 12.87 26.22 8.10
CA TYR A 90 13.56 26.59 9.34
C TYR A 90 14.73 27.56 9.09
N LEU A 91 15.50 27.34 8.02
CA LEU A 91 16.60 28.22 7.64
C LEU A 91 16.10 29.60 7.18
N GLU A 92 15.00 29.65 6.42
CA GLU A 92 14.33 30.92 6.05
C GLU A 92 13.91 31.70 7.31
N PHE A 93 13.32 31.03 8.30
CA PHE A 93 12.92 31.67 9.56
C PHE A 93 14.11 32.17 10.38
N LYS A 94 15.27 31.51 10.30
CA LYS A 94 16.49 31.93 11.02
C LYS A 94 17.23 33.06 10.31
N ILE A 95 17.20 33.09 8.99
CA ILE A 95 17.88 34.10 8.17
C ILE A 95 16.84 34.74 7.25
N PRO A 96 15.93 35.56 7.81
CA PRO A 96 14.89 36.19 7.03
C PRO A 96 15.52 37.08 5.95
N GLY A 97 15.13 36.86 4.69
CA GLY A 97 15.60 37.64 3.54
C GLY A 97 16.51 36.91 2.56
N VAL A 98 16.86 35.64 2.83
CA VAL A 98 17.53 34.77 1.83
C VAL A 98 16.46 33.92 1.17
N THR A 99 16.02 34.25 -0.05
CA THR A 99 14.90 33.55 -0.71
C THR A 99 15.17 32.08 -1.08
N TRP A 100 16.44 31.65 -1.10
CA TRP A 100 16.82 30.34 -1.64
C TRP A 100 16.35 29.14 -0.78
N PRO A 101 16.56 29.11 0.55
CA PRO A 101 15.93 28.14 1.45
C PRO A 101 14.40 28.07 1.35
N GLY A 102 13.73 29.22 1.24
CA GLY A 102 12.28 29.29 1.05
C GLY A 102 11.82 28.62 -0.25
N ILE A 103 12.51 28.85 -1.37
CA ILE A 103 12.19 28.21 -2.66
C ILE A 103 12.39 26.69 -2.57
N ILE A 104 13.52 26.24 -2.01
CA ILE A 104 13.81 24.80 -1.84
C ILE A 104 12.71 24.16 -1.00
N SER A 105 12.32 24.81 0.10
CA SER A 105 11.24 24.36 0.97
C SER A 105 9.92 24.23 0.22
N ALA A 106 9.54 25.26 -0.55
CA ALA A 106 8.31 25.26 -1.31
C ALA A 106 8.28 24.13 -2.36
N VAL A 107 9.38 23.91 -3.08
CA VAL A 107 9.50 22.82 -4.07
C VAL A 107 9.43 21.46 -3.40
N CYS A 108 10.12 21.26 -2.27
CA CYS A 108 10.08 20.01 -1.51
C CYS A 108 8.66 19.68 -1.02
N PHE A 109 7.94 20.66 -0.45
CA PHE A 109 6.56 20.45 -0.02
C PHE A 109 5.61 20.25 -1.21
N ALA A 110 5.77 21.01 -2.29
CA ALA A 110 4.96 20.84 -3.50
C ALA A 110 5.11 19.42 -4.07
N LEU A 111 6.34 18.91 -4.20
CA LEU A 111 6.59 17.55 -4.67
C LEU A 111 6.04 16.49 -3.69
N PHE A 112 6.20 16.70 -2.39
CA PHE A 112 5.67 15.79 -1.36
C PHE A 112 4.13 15.68 -1.42
N PHE A 113 3.42 16.82 -1.38
CA PHE A 113 1.96 16.84 -1.38
C PHE A 113 1.39 16.40 -2.72
N LEU A 114 1.99 16.82 -3.85
CA LEU A 114 1.56 16.42 -5.17
C LEU A 114 1.76 14.91 -5.40
N GLY A 115 2.91 14.36 -5.00
CA GLY A 115 3.18 12.93 -5.11
C GLY A 115 2.23 12.07 -4.29
N HIS A 116 1.87 12.51 -3.06
CA HIS A 116 0.91 11.78 -2.24
C HIS A 116 -0.53 11.90 -2.77
N TYR A 117 -0.90 13.06 -3.32
CA TYR A 117 -2.18 13.24 -3.99
C TYR A 117 -2.30 12.40 -5.27
N LEU A 118 -1.23 12.32 -6.06
CA LEU A 118 -1.12 11.44 -7.24
C LEU A 118 -1.20 9.95 -6.86
N ALA A 119 -0.50 9.53 -5.80
CA ALA A 119 -0.55 8.15 -5.32
C ALA A 119 -1.95 7.75 -4.80
N GLY A 120 -2.71 8.69 -4.24
CA GLY A 120 -4.11 8.49 -3.86
C GLY A 120 -5.10 8.50 -5.04
N LEU A 121 -4.66 8.95 -6.21
CA LEU A 121 -5.43 9.03 -7.46
C LEU A 121 -5.09 7.90 -8.45
N ALA A 122 -4.41 6.83 -8.04
CA ALA A 122 -4.13 5.68 -8.90
C ALA A 122 -5.43 5.22 -9.61
N GLY A 123 -5.57 5.57 -10.91
CA GLY A 123 -6.78 5.43 -11.73
C GLY A 123 -7.37 6.70 -12.37
N TRP A 124 -7.01 7.91 -11.92
CA TRP A 124 -7.47 9.20 -12.47
C TRP A 124 -6.39 9.98 -13.24
N GLU A 125 -5.19 9.40 -13.38
CA GLU A 125 -4.04 9.98 -14.08
C GLU A 125 -4.38 10.43 -15.51
N VAL A 126 -5.28 9.69 -16.17
CA VAL A 126 -5.75 9.97 -17.53
C VAL A 126 -6.57 11.28 -17.59
N VAL A 127 -7.32 11.64 -16.55
CA VAL A 127 -8.12 12.87 -16.54
C VAL A 127 -7.22 14.10 -16.37
N ALA A 128 -6.14 14.00 -15.61
CA ALA A 128 -5.19 15.10 -15.41
C ALA A 128 -4.28 15.33 -16.63
N LEU A 129 -3.96 14.28 -17.40
CA LEU A 129 -3.11 14.37 -18.60
C LEU A 129 -3.85 14.84 -19.86
N PHE A 130 -5.18 14.68 -19.91
CA PHE A 130 -6.00 14.97 -21.07
C PHE A 130 -6.96 16.17 -20.91
N VAL A 131 -6.83 16.95 -19.83
CA VAL A 131 -7.51 18.26 -19.67
C VAL A 131 -6.55 19.42 -19.89
#